data_AF-A0A1H4D1K9-F1
#
_entry.id   AF-A0A1H4D1K9-F1
#
_cell.length_a   1.000
_cell.length_b   1.000
_cell.length_c   1.000
_cell.angle_alpha   90.00
_cell.angle_beta   90.00
_cell.angle_gamma   90.00
#
_symmetry.space_group_name_H-M   'P 1'
#
loop_
_entity.id
_entity.type
_entity.pdbx_description
1 polymer ?
#
loop_
_entity_poly.entity_id
_entity_poly.type
_entity_poly.pdbx_seq_one_letter_code
_entity_poly.pdbx_strand_id
1 'polypeptide(L)'
;MIECQTGQDRLVAPLLDKKVTVGHKTGTGDLNAKGQQIGCNDIGFVLLPGGRTYSIAVFVKDSEENNQANSKIIADISRIVYEYVVQH
;
A
#
# COMPACT_ATOMS: atom_id res chain seq x y z
N MET A 1 11.21 8.22 -1.15
CA MET A 1 9.82 7.79 -0.90
C MET A 1 8.88 8.18 -2.04
N ILE A 2 8.87 9.42 -2.54
CA ILE A 2 7.95 9.85 -3.63
C ILE A 2 8.28 9.19 -4.99
N GLU A 3 9.54 8.84 -5.22
CA GLU A 3 9.98 8.18 -6.47
C GLU A 3 10.14 6.66 -6.33
N CYS A 4 9.44 6.03 -5.39
CA CYS A 4 9.53 4.57 -5.23
C CYS A 4 8.91 3.87 -6.45
N GLN A 5 9.67 3.00 -7.11
CA GLN A 5 9.23 2.28 -8.31
C GLN A 5 8.77 0.84 -8.02
N THR A 6 8.92 0.36 -6.78
CA THR A 6 8.47 -0.97 -6.38
C THR A 6 7.05 -0.93 -5.82
N GLY A 7 6.32 -2.06 -5.87
CA GLY A 7 4.96 -2.16 -5.32
C GLY A 7 3.96 -1.17 -5.92
N GLN A 8 4.04 -0.92 -7.24
CA GLN A 8 3.08 -0.06 -7.96
C GLN A 8 1.65 -0.62 -7.95
N ASP A 9 1.50 -1.87 -7.54
CA ASP A 9 0.26 -2.62 -7.35
C ASP A 9 -0.25 -2.59 -5.89
N ARG A 10 0.36 -1.80 -4.99
CA ARG A 10 0.04 -1.71 -3.56
C ARG A 10 -0.61 -0.37 -3.17
N LEU A 11 -0.03 0.38 -2.22
CA LEU A 11 -0.67 1.60 -1.69
C LEU A 11 -0.96 2.63 -2.78
N VAL A 12 -0.04 2.76 -3.75
CA VAL A 12 -0.13 3.75 -4.83
C VAL A 12 -1.14 3.39 -5.91
N ALA A 13 -1.44 2.10 -6.11
CA ALA A 13 -2.27 1.60 -7.22
C ALA A 13 -3.64 2.30 -7.36
N PRO A 14 -4.47 2.44 -6.30
CA PRO A 14 -5.77 3.10 -6.42
C PRO A 14 -5.66 4.64 -6.50
N LEU A 15 -4.46 5.19 -6.38
CA LEU A 15 -4.19 6.63 -6.32
C LEU A 15 -3.52 7.18 -7.59
N LEU A 16 -3.10 6.31 -8.53
CA LEU A 16 -2.35 6.69 -9.74
C LEU A 16 -3.09 7.69 -10.64
N ASP A 17 -4.42 7.61 -10.69
CA ASP A 17 -5.27 8.53 -11.47
C ASP A 17 -5.74 9.74 -10.66
N LYS A 18 -5.37 9.83 -9.37
CA LYS A 18 -5.78 10.91 -8.47
C LYS A 18 -4.73 12.02 -8.47
N LYS A 19 -5.18 13.27 -8.33
CA LYS A 19 -4.29 14.44 -8.21
C LYS A 19 -3.72 14.56 -6.79
N VAL A 20 -3.03 13.53 -6.34
CA VAL A 20 -2.42 13.41 -5.00
C VAL A 20 -0.94 13.05 -5.13
N THR A 21 -0.15 13.40 -4.13
CA THR A 21 1.25 12.94 -4.06
C THR A 21 1.33 11.80 -3.06
N VAL A 22 1.90 10.68 -3.48
CA VAL A 22 2.12 9.51 -2.61
C VAL A 22 3.62 9.32 -2.43
N GLY A 23 4.08 9.28 -1.18
CA GLY A 23 5.43 8.83 -0.86
C GLY A 23 5.33 7.52 -0.11
N HIS A 24 5.98 6.46 -0.60
CA HIS A 24 5.90 5.15 0.02
C HIS A 24 7.22 4.37 0.01
N LYS A 25 7.25 3.30 0.78
CA LYS A 25 8.34 2.33 0.86
C LYS A 25 7.77 0.93 1.10
N THR A 26 8.13 0.05 0.18
CA THR A 26 7.71 -1.35 0.20
C THR A 26 8.68 -2.24 0.98
N GLY A 27 8.16 -3.37 1.46
CA GLY A 27 8.90 -4.52 1.93
C GLY A 27 8.24 -5.81 1.45
N THR A 28 9.04 -6.78 1.02
CA THR A 28 8.58 -8.11 0.62
C THR A 28 9.56 -9.12 1.17
N GLY A 29 9.07 -10.10 1.93
CA GLY A 29 9.85 -11.19 2.46
C GLY A 29 9.61 -12.49 1.68
N ASP A 30 10.52 -13.43 1.88
CA ASP A 30 10.48 -14.77 1.29
C ASP A 30 9.37 -15.65 1.90
N LEU A 31 9.30 -16.90 1.45
CA LEU A 31 8.42 -17.90 2.04
C LEU A 31 9.07 -18.52 3.29
N ASN A 32 8.29 -18.73 4.35
CA ASN A 32 8.73 -19.52 5.49
C ASN A 32 8.66 -21.04 5.21
N ALA A 33 9.06 -21.86 6.19
CA ALA A 33 9.03 -23.33 6.09
C ALA A 33 7.63 -23.94 5.87
N LYS A 34 6.55 -23.16 6.05
CA LYS A 34 5.17 -23.56 5.76
C LYS A 34 4.70 -23.12 4.37
N GLY A 35 5.57 -22.51 3.56
CA GLY A 35 5.22 -21.97 2.25
C GLY A 35 4.46 -20.65 2.30
N GLN A 36 4.42 -19.96 3.45
CA GLN A 36 3.71 -18.68 3.60
C GLN A 36 4.66 -17.51 3.38
N GLN A 37 4.20 -16.46 2.71
CA GLN A 37 4.95 -15.21 2.58
C GLN A 37 5.07 -14.51 3.93
N ILE A 38 6.30 -14.35 4.43
CA ILE A 38 6.56 -13.79 5.77
C ILE A 38 6.21 -12.31 5.89
N GLY A 39 6.16 -11.59 4.77
CA GLY A 39 5.76 -10.19 4.74
C GLY A 39 5.50 -9.66 3.34
N CYS A 40 4.36 -9.02 3.15
CA CYS A 40 4.05 -8.16 2.02
C CYS A 40 3.56 -6.83 2.60
N ASN A 41 4.43 -5.83 2.59
CA ASN A 41 4.25 -4.59 3.33
C ASN A 41 4.37 -3.40 2.42
N ASP A 42 3.62 -2.35 2.72
CA ASP A 42 3.82 -1.04 2.12
C ASP A 42 3.41 0.04 3.11
N ILE A 43 4.24 1.07 3.21
CA ILE A 43 4.11 2.14 4.19
C ILE A 43 4.33 3.46 3.47
N GLY A 44 3.49 4.45 3.74
CA GLY A 44 3.63 5.74 3.09
C GLY A 44 2.78 6.84 3.68
N PHE A 45 2.82 7.97 2.99
CA PHE A 45 1.99 9.13 3.23
C PHE A 45 1.35 9.59 1.92
N VAL A 46 0.21 10.24 2.05
CA VAL A 46 -0.54 10.85 0.94
C VAL A 46 -0.74 12.33 1.23
N LEU A 47 -0.36 13.18 0.28
CA LEU A 47 -0.62 14.61 0.29
C LEU A 47 -1.84 14.87 -0.60
N LEU A 48 -2.93 15.34 0.01
CA LEU A 48 -4.17 15.71 -0.66
C LEU A 48 -4.14 17.17 -1.11
N PRO A 49 -4.98 17.55 -2.10
CA PRO A 49 -5.25 18.95 -2.38
C PRO A 49 -5.66 19.72 -1.12
N GLY A 50 -5.22 20.97 -1.00
CA GLY A 50 -5.48 21.80 0.18
C GLY A 50 -4.55 21.53 1.37
N GLY A 51 -3.50 20.72 1.21
CA GLY A 51 -2.44 20.55 2.21
C GLY A 51 -2.77 19.56 3.33
N ARG A 52 -3.94 18.90 3.27
CA ARG A 52 -4.26 17.79 4.18
C ARG A 52 -3.39 16.59 3.85
N THR A 53 -2.98 15.86 4.88
CA THR A 53 -2.09 14.71 4.74
C THR A 53 -2.56 13.58 5.63
N TYR A 54 -2.26 12.35 5.24
CA TYR A 54 -2.37 11.18 6.11
C TYR A 54 -1.23 10.21 5.85
N SER A 55 -0.94 9.40 6.86
CA SER A 55 0.02 8.30 6.77
C SER A 55 -0.71 6.97 6.89
N ILE A 56 -0.23 5.95 6.18
CA ILE A 56 -0.80 4.61 6.17
C ILE A 56 0.33 3.57 6.16
N ALA A 57 0.13 2.50 6.92
CA ALA A 57 1.03 1.35 6.96
C ALA A 57 0.19 0.08 6.91
N VAL A 58 0.44 -0.77 5.92
CA VAL A 58 -0.24 -2.06 5.79
C VAL A 58 0.80 -3.17 5.78
N PHE A 59 0.58 -4.16 6.65
CA PHE A 59 1.43 -5.34 6.78
C PHE A 59 0.58 -6.59 6.57
N VAL A 60 0.87 -7.35 5.53
CA VAL A 60 0.30 -8.67 5.30
C VAL A 60 1.37 -9.70 5.68
N LYS A 61 1.12 -10.46 6.75
CA LYS A 61 2.11 -11.33 7.42
C LYS A 61 1.67 -12.78 7.38
N ASP A 62 2.64 -13.69 7.21
CA ASP A 62 2.45 -15.15 7.20
C ASP A 62 1.30 -15.58 6.29
N SER A 63 1.24 -15.00 5.09
CA SER A 63 0.14 -15.20 4.17
C SER A 63 0.30 -16.48 3.34
N GLU A 64 -0.76 -17.27 3.25
CA GLU A 64 -0.86 -18.42 2.33
C GLU A 64 -1.23 -17.98 0.89
N GLU A 65 -1.58 -16.71 0.71
CA GLU A 65 -1.92 -16.14 -0.59
C GLU A 65 -0.67 -15.85 -1.43
N ASN A 66 -0.86 -15.78 -2.75
CA ASN A 66 0.20 -15.36 -3.66
C ASN A 66 0.50 -13.84 -3.57
N ASN A 67 1.61 -13.42 -4.16
CA ASN A 67 2.07 -12.03 -4.16
C ASN A 67 1.02 -11.04 -4.69
N GLN A 68 0.31 -11.40 -5.76
CA GLN A 68 -0.67 -10.54 -6.40
C GLN A 68 -1.88 -10.30 -5.49
N ALA A 69 -2.37 -11.35 -4.83
CA ALA A 69 -3.45 -11.26 -3.85
C ALA A 69 -3.01 -10.42 -2.63
N ASN A 70 -1.80 -10.63 -2.11
CA ASN A 70 -1.26 -9.82 -1.01
C ASN A 70 -1.13 -8.33 -1.38
N SER A 71 -0.63 -8.02 -2.58
CA SER A 71 -0.58 -6.63 -3.07
C SER A 71 -1.98 -6.03 -3.21
N LYS A 72 -2.95 -6.79 -3.72
CA LYS A 72 -4.34 -6.35 -3.86
C LYS A 72 -4.99 -6.03 -2.51
N ILE A 73 -4.73 -6.81 -1.46
CA ILE A 73 -5.20 -6.50 -0.10
C ILE A 73 -4.72 -5.10 0.32
N ILE A 74 -3.45 -4.78 0.07
CA ILE A 74 -2.87 -3.47 0.38
C ILE A 74 -3.54 -2.35 -0.44
N ALA A 75 -3.74 -2.57 -1.74
CA ALA A 75 -4.41 -1.61 -2.61
C ALA A 75 -5.86 -1.35 -2.19
N ASP A 76 -6.62 -2.39 -1.84
CA ASP A 76 -8.01 -2.27 -1.41
C ASP A 76 -8.12 -1.48 -0.09
N ILE A 77 -7.23 -1.74 0.87
CA ILE A 77 -7.15 -0.96 2.13
C ILE A 77 -6.81 0.51 1.84
N SER A 78 -5.81 0.77 0.99
CA SER A 78 -5.43 2.14 0.59
C SER A 78 -6.61 2.90 -0.02
N ARG A 79 -7.35 2.25 -0.92
CA ARG A 79 -8.55 2.82 -1.54
C ARG A 79 -9.61 3.18 -0.50
N ILE A 80 -9.93 2.26 0.42
CA ILE A 80 -10.95 2.48 1.47
C ILE A 80 -10.56 3.67 2.36
N VAL A 81 -9.29 3.75 2.78
CA VAL A 81 -8.81 4.85 3.61
C VAL A 81 -8.86 6.17 2.84
N TYR A 82 -8.40 6.20 1.58
CA TYR A 82 -8.45 7.39 0.75
C TYR A 82 -9.89 7.89 0.58
N GLU A 83 -10.82 7.01 0.22
CA GLU A 83 -12.25 7.33 0.05
C GLU A 83 -12.85 7.93 1.32
N TYR A 84 -12.51 7.38 2.49
CA TYR A 84 -12.97 7.90 3.78
C TYR A 84 -12.41 9.30 4.06
N VAL A 85 -11.10 9.51 3.84
CA VAL A 85 -10.40 10.77 4.15
C VAL A 85 -10.74 11.89 3.17
N VAL A 86 -11.17 11.61 1.93
CA VAL A 86 -11.63 12.67 1.02
C VAL A 86 -13.06 13.12 1.29
N GLN A 87 -13.86 12.29 1.97
CA GLN A 87 -15.24 12.61 2.34
C GLN A 87 -15.35 13.42 3.65
N HIS A 88 -14.34 13.36 4.51
CA HIS A 88 -14.27 14.03 5.81
C HIS A 88 -13.05 14.96 5.88
#